data_AF-A0A962B1L4-F1
#
_entry.id   AF-A0A962B1L4-F1
#
_cell.length_a   1.000
_cell.length_b   1.000
_cell.length_c   1.000
_cell.angle_alpha   90.00
_cell.angle_beta   90.00
_cell.angle_gamma   90.00
#
_symmetry.space_group_name_H-M   'P 1'
#
loop_
_entity.id
_entity.type
_entity.pdbx_description
1 polymer ?
#
loop_
_entity_poly.entity_id
_entity_poly.type
_entity_poly.pdbx_seq_one_letter_code
_entity_poly.pdbx_strand_id
1 'polypeptide(L)'
;KTLGIIGCGNIGSIVADRAQGLKMKVIAFDPFLSAERAVELGVEKVALDDLFRRSDFITLHTPMTDKTRNIIDARALSLMKKGVRIVNCARGGLVVEAALKDALDSGQVAGAALDVFEVEPAKENALFGSDKVVCTPHLGAATTEAQENVALQVAEQMSDYLLKGAISNAVNFPNITAEEAPRLRPYVQLAEHLGSFAGQLTETGIKGIRVEYAGQVAELNVKPLTAAAVTGVLRPLLSDVNMVSAGILAKERGITVEEVSRSQEGAFESYVRLTVTTEKYRRSVAGTVFSDGRPRIIQVRNIEMEFELSPHMLFIRNADKPGFIGRLGSILGEAGINIATFNLGREKPGGDAICLVTLDEAICDEVLVKVRAIPGVVRANRLAF
;
A
#
# COMPACT_ATOMS: atom_id res chain seq x y z
N LYS A 1 -44.47 -10.32 8.10
CA LYS A 1 -43.82 -10.57 6.78
C LYS A 1 -42.34 -10.87 7.01
N THR A 2 -41.70 -11.56 6.08
CA THR A 2 -40.27 -11.91 6.15
C THR A 2 -39.46 -10.95 5.30
N LEU A 3 -38.45 -10.32 5.88
CA LEU A 3 -37.42 -9.55 5.19
C LEU A 3 -36.20 -10.43 4.96
N GLY A 4 -35.78 -10.58 3.71
CA GLY A 4 -34.51 -11.16 3.31
C GLY A 4 -33.46 -10.07 3.12
N ILE A 5 -32.32 -10.20 3.80
CA ILE A 5 -31.19 -9.30 3.67
C ILE A 5 -30.05 -10.02 2.94
N ILE A 6 -29.63 -9.52 1.78
CA ILE A 6 -28.46 -10.01 1.05
C ILE A 6 -27.29 -9.11 1.41
N GLY A 7 -26.34 -9.62 2.20
CA GLY A 7 -25.25 -8.86 2.82
C GLY A 7 -25.64 -8.26 4.17
N CYS A 8 -25.03 -8.75 5.25
CA CYS A 8 -25.32 -8.36 6.63
C CYS A 8 -24.09 -7.75 7.30
N GLY A 9 -23.37 -6.89 6.55
CA GLY A 9 -22.34 -6.00 7.10
C GLY A 9 -22.96 -4.80 7.82
N ASN A 10 -22.18 -3.73 8.02
CA ASN A 10 -22.58 -2.55 8.81
C ASN A 10 -23.99 -2.00 8.47
N ILE A 11 -24.27 -1.77 7.19
CA ILE A 11 -25.57 -1.23 6.75
C ILE A 11 -26.67 -2.28 6.89
N GLY A 12 -26.42 -3.52 6.45
CA GLY A 12 -27.39 -4.62 6.52
C GLY A 12 -27.82 -4.93 7.95
N SER A 13 -26.91 -4.86 8.92
CA SER A 13 -27.25 -5.05 10.34
C SER A 13 -28.15 -3.95 10.90
N ILE A 14 -27.96 -2.70 10.47
CA ILE A 14 -28.82 -1.57 10.88
C ILE A 14 -30.22 -1.73 10.26
N VAL A 15 -30.30 -2.22 9.03
CA VAL A 15 -31.58 -2.53 8.39
C VAL A 15 -32.30 -3.69 9.09
N ALA A 16 -31.56 -4.72 9.53
CA ALA A 16 -32.11 -5.82 10.31
C ALA A 16 -32.76 -5.33 11.62
N ASP A 17 -32.04 -4.50 12.38
CA ASP A 17 -32.50 -3.91 13.63
C ASP A 17 -33.80 -3.10 13.42
N ARG A 18 -33.81 -2.20 12.42
CA ARG A 18 -35.00 -1.41 12.06
C ARG A 18 -36.19 -2.30 11.66
N ALA A 19 -35.95 -3.36 10.90
CA ALA A 19 -37.00 -4.29 10.46
C ALA A 19 -37.57 -5.12 11.62
N GLN A 20 -36.74 -5.52 12.58
CA GLN A 20 -37.19 -6.17 13.81
C GLN A 20 -37.99 -5.22 14.70
N GLY A 21 -37.61 -3.94 14.74
CA GLY A 21 -38.41 -2.87 15.36
C GLY A 21 -39.83 -2.82 14.80
N LEU A 22 -39.97 -3.01 13.48
CA LEU A 22 -41.26 -3.15 12.77
C LEU A 22 -41.90 -4.55 12.89
N LYS A 23 -41.36 -5.42 13.76
CA LYS A 23 -41.84 -6.79 14.02
C LYS A 23 -41.83 -7.72 12.80
N MET A 24 -40.93 -7.49 11.85
CA MET A 24 -40.69 -8.42 10.74
C MET A 24 -39.85 -9.61 11.20
N LYS A 25 -40.00 -10.75 10.50
CA LYS A 25 -39.04 -11.85 10.61
C LYS A 25 -37.86 -11.53 9.68
N VAL A 26 -36.62 -11.57 10.18
CA VAL A 26 -35.44 -11.22 9.38
C VAL A 26 -34.59 -12.46 9.13
N ILE A 27 -34.34 -12.74 7.85
CA ILE A 27 -33.42 -13.79 7.39
C ILE A 27 -32.31 -13.13 6.57
N ALA A 28 -31.09 -13.64 6.66
CA ALA A 28 -29.94 -13.02 6.02
C ALA A 28 -29.08 -14.04 5.27
N PHE A 29 -28.64 -13.68 4.07
CA PHE A 29 -27.57 -14.37 3.37
C PHE A 29 -26.33 -13.47 3.37
N ASP A 30 -25.28 -13.95 4.02
CA ASP A 30 -23.94 -13.36 3.96
C ASP A 30 -22.90 -14.46 4.21
N PRO A 31 -22.01 -14.75 3.26
CA PRO A 31 -20.97 -15.76 3.42
C PRO A 31 -20.06 -15.50 4.65
N PHE A 32 -19.88 -14.24 5.02
CA PHE A 32 -18.94 -13.79 6.04
C PHE A 32 -19.59 -13.53 7.41
N LEU A 33 -20.92 -13.62 7.52
CA LEU A 33 -21.63 -13.49 8.80
C LEU A 33 -21.43 -14.75 9.66
N SER A 34 -20.85 -14.64 10.85
CA SER A 34 -20.73 -15.78 11.77
C SER A 34 -22.08 -16.17 12.38
N ALA A 35 -22.19 -17.42 12.87
CA ALA A 35 -23.42 -17.89 13.51
C ALA A 35 -23.73 -17.12 14.79
N GLU A 36 -22.68 -16.82 15.57
CA GLU A 36 -22.75 -16.04 16.80
C GLU A 36 -23.27 -14.63 16.51
N ARG A 37 -22.71 -13.97 15.49
CA ARG A 37 -23.14 -12.63 15.10
C ARG A 37 -24.57 -12.60 14.58
N ALA A 38 -25.01 -13.64 13.88
CA ALA A 38 -26.40 -13.76 13.44
C ALA A 38 -27.37 -13.84 14.62
N VAL A 39 -27.01 -14.61 15.67
CA VAL A 39 -27.79 -14.71 16.91
C VAL A 39 -27.85 -13.37 17.64
N GLU A 40 -26.71 -12.69 17.79
CA GLU A 40 -26.65 -11.35 18.40
C GLU A 40 -27.53 -10.33 17.68
N LEU A 41 -27.54 -10.36 16.35
CA LEU A 41 -28.38 -9.50 15.52
C LEU A 41 -29.84 -9.96 15.48
N GLY A 42 -30.20 -11.11 16.07
CA GLY A 42 -31.54 -11.67 16.02
C GLY A 42 -32.00 -12.08 14.61
N VAL A 43 -31.07 -12.36 13.70
CA VAL A 43 -31.36 -12.72 12.30
C VAL A 43 -31.09 -14.20 12.06
N GLU A 44 -31.91 -14.85 11.24
CA GLU A 44 -31.66 -16.22 10.83
C GLU A 44 -30.73 -16.25 9.61
N LYS A 45 -29.51 -16.77 9.76
CA LYS A 45 -28.60 -16.98 8.63
C LYS A 45 -29.11 -18.13 7.75
N VAL A 46 -29.29 -17.88 6.45
CA VAL A 46 -29.83 -18.85 5.48
C VAL A 46 -28.99 -18.88 4.21
N ALA A 47 -29.15 -19.94 3.41
CA ALA A 47 -28.62 -19.98 2.05
C ALA A 47 -29.39 -19.01 1.14
N LEU A 48 -28.74 -18.55 0.05
CA LEU A 48 -29.30 -17.55 -0.85
C LEU A 48 -30.62 -17.99 -1.51
N ASP A 49 -30.67 -19.22 -2.02
CA ASP A 49 -31.90 -19.76 -2.63
C ASP A 49 -33.04 -19.88 -1.60
N ASP A 50 -32.74 -20.18 -0.33
CA ASP A 50 -33.75 -20.21 0.73
C ASP A 50 -34.25 -18.82 1.11
N LEU A 51 -33.36 -17.82 1.08
CA LEU A 51 -33.73 -16.42 1.23
C LEU A 51 -34.75 -16.02 0.16
N PHE A 52 -34.50 -16.33 -1.12
CA PHE A 52 -35.43 -16.03 -2.21
C PHE A 52 -36.81 -16.66 -2.00
N ARG A 53 -36.87 -17.96 -1.67
CA ARG A 53 -38.14 -18.68 -1.48
C ARG A 53 -38.97 -18.19 -0.31
N ARG A 54 -38.31 -17.66 0.74
CA ARG A 54 -38.96 -17.34 2.03
C ARG A 54 -39.30 -15.86 2.20
N SER A 55 -38.66 -14.97 1.44
CA SER A 55 -38.76 -13.53 1.64
C SER A 55 -40.02 -12.94 1.00
N ASP A 56 -40.70 -12.05 1.73
CA ASP A 56 -41.76 -11.20 1.18
C ASP A 56 -41.20 -9.85 0.70
N PHE A 57 -40.09 -9.41 1.31
CA PHE A 57 -39.29 -8.25 0.95
C PHE A 57 -37.82 -8.67 0.88
N ILE A 58 -37.07 -8.15 -0.10
CA ILE A 58 -35.63 -8.40 -0.23
C ILE A 58 -34.90 -7.07 -0.33
N THR A 59 -33.83 -6.91 0.44
CA THR A 59 -32.94 -5.74 0.38
C THR A 59 -31.49 -6.17 0.21
N LEU A 60 -30.74 -5.42 -0.60
CA LEU A 60 -29.34 -5.71 -0.92
C LEU A 60 -28.41 -4.72 -0.21
N HIS A 61 -27.36 -5.23 0.41
CA HIS A 61 -26.31 -4.49 1.13
C HIS A 61 -24.93 -5.15 0.94
N THR A 62 -24.65 -5.65 -0.27
CA THR A 62 -23.35 -6.23 -0.64
C THR A 62 -22.54 -5.28 -1.52
N PRO A 63 -21.19 -5.37 -1.50
CA PRO A 63 -20.36 -4.68 -2.47
C PRO A 63 -20.53 -5.28 -3.87
N MET A 64 -20.16 -4.51 -4.90
CA MET A 64 -20.08 -5.00 -6.29
C MET A 64 -18.77 -5.74 -6.51
N THR A 65 -18.87 -7.02 -6.86
CA THR A 65 -17.76 -7.94 -7.15
C THR A 65 -18.20 -8.91 -8.25
N ASP A 66 -17.29 -9.67 -8.86
CA ASP A 66 -17.67 -10.68 -9.85
C ASP A 66 -18.61 -11.77 -9.29
N LYS A 67 -18.57 -12.02 -7.97
CA LYS A 67 -19.46 -12.99 -7.30
C LYS A 67 -20.84 -12.44 -6.95
N THR A 68 -20.98 -11.12 -6.87
CA THR A 68 -22.23 -10.44 -6.46
C THR A 68 -22.89 -9.69 -7.62
N ARG A 69 -22.18 -9.49 -8.72
CA ARG A 69 -22.74 -9.00 -9.98
C ARG A 69 -23.91 -9.87 -10.40
N ASN A 70 -25.02 -9.23 -10.72
CA ASN A 70 -26.24 -9.90 -11.18
C ASN A 70 -26.77 -10.96 -10.21
N ILE A 71 -26.53 -10.81 -8.89
CA ILE A 71 -27.00 -11.75 -7.88
C ILE A 71 -28.54 -11.91 -7.88
N ILE A 72 -29.26 -10.88 -8.32
CA ILE A 72 -30.68 -10.98 -8.69
C ILE A 72 -30.80 -10.94 -10.22
N ASP A 73 -30.74 -12.13 -10.82
CA ASP A 73 -31.02 -12.38 -12.23
C ASP A 73 -32.42 -12.99 -12.44
N ALA A 74 -32.76 -13.35 -13.68
CA ALA A 74 -34.03 -13.98 -14.01
C ALA A 74 -34.26 -15.30 -13.24
N ARG A 75 -33.20 -16.08 -12.98
CA ARG A 75 -33.29 -17.33 -12.20
C ARG A 75 -33.67 -17.01 -10.75
N ALA A 76 -32.96 -16.07 -10.12
CA ALA A 76 -33.23 -15.63 -8.76
C ALA A 76 -34.67 -15.12 -8.63
N LEU A 77 -35.11 -14.26 -9.54
CA LEU A 77 -36.49 -13.72 -9.57
C LEU A 77 -37.56 -14.81 -9.65
N SER A 78 -37.30 -15.88 -10.42
CA SER A 78 -38.22 -17.03 -10.55
C SER A 78 -38.34 -17.87 -9.28
N LEU A 79 -37.32 -17.87 -8.42
CA LEU A 79 -37.32 -18.59 -7.13
C LEU A 79 -38.05 -17.82 -6.02
N MET A 80 -38.30 -16.52 -6.23
CA MET A 80 -38.93 -15.68 -5.23
C MET A 80 -40.43 -15.95 -5.11
N LYS A 81 -41.01 -15.54 -3.99
CA LYS A 81 -42.48 -15.53 -3.86
C LYS A 81 -43.10 -14.59 -4.87
N LYS A 82 -44.22 -15.02 -5.47
CA LYS A 82 -45.05 -14.13 -6.28
C LYS A 82 -45.51 -12.93 -5.45
N GLY A 83 -45.28 -11.73 -5.97
CA GLY A 83 -45.58 -10.47 -5.29
C GLY A 83 -44.51 -10.00 -4.30
N VAL A 84 -43.29 -10.54 -4.37
CA VAL A 84 -42.13 -10.04 -3.62
C VAL A 84 -41.85 -8.56 -3.94
N ARG A 85 -41.29 -7.82 -2.98
CA ARG A 85 -40.79 -6.46 -3.20
C ARG A 85 -39.27 -6.41 -3.01
N ILE A 86 -38.58 -5.69 -3.88
CA ILE A 86 -37.12 -5.66 -3.93
C ILE A 86 -36.61 -4.24 -3.71
N VAL A 87 -35.58 -4.07 -2.88
CA VAL A 87 -34.94 -2.78 -2.59
C VAL A 87 -33.44 -2.88 -2.87
N ASN A 88 -32.91 -2.03 -3.74
CA ASN A 88 -31.47 -1.91 -3.98
C ASN A 88 -31.00 -0.47 -3.77
N CYS A 89 -30.39 -0.23 -2.62
CA CYS A 89 -29.68 1.02 -2.30
C CYS A 89 -28.18 0.77 -2.07
N ALA A 90 -27.64 -0.32 -2.63
CA ALA A 90 -26.25 -0.73 -2.40
C ALA A 90 -25.35 -0.39 -3.59
N ARG A 91 -25.44 -1.14 -4.67
CA ARG A 91 -24.67 -0.91 -5.90
C ARG A 91 -25.51 -1.24 -7.14
N GLY A 92 -25.35 -0.44 -8.18
CA GLY A 92 -25.87 -0.76 -9.52
C GLY A 92 -25.29 -2.06 -10.05
N GLY A 93 -26.06 -2.80 -10.85
CA GLY A 93 -25.65 -4.09 -11.42
C GLY A 93 -25.72 -5.29 -10.45
N LEU A 94 -26.21 -5.12 -9.22
CA LEU A 94 -26.55 -6.26 -8.33
C LEU A 94 -27.86 -6.93 -8.78
N VAL A 95 -28.75 -6.14 -9.38
CA VAL A 95 -30.02 -6.58 -9.95
C VAL A 95 -29.94 -6.39 -11.46
N VAL A 96 -30.27 -7.43 -12.23
CA VAL A 96 -30.40 -7.31 -13.68
C VAL A 96 -31.68 -6.53 -13.99
N GLU A 97 -31.52 -5.26 -14.36
CA GLU A 97 -32.63 -4.30 -14.48
C GLU A 97 -33.67 -4.71 -15.52
N ALA A 98 -33.22 -5.29 -16.65
CA ALA A 98 -34.12 -5.84 -17.67
C ALA A 98 -34.95 -7.02 -17.13
N ALA A 99 -34.33 -7.95 -16.40
CA ALA A 99 -35.05 -9.07 -15.81
C ALA A 99 -36.03 -8.60 -14.71
N LEU A 100 -35.66 -7.56 -13.96
CA LEU A 100 -36.55 -6.93 -12.99
C LEU A 100 -37.77 -6.30 -13.67
N LYS A 101 -37.58 -5.64 -14.81
CA LYS A 101 -38.69 -5.08 -15.61
C LYS A 101 -39.67 -6.16 -16.04
N ASP A 102 -39.18 -7.27 -16.59
CA ASP A 102 -40.01 -8.41 -17.00
C ASP A 102 -40.76 -9.02 -15.80
N ALA A 103 -40.10 -9.12 -14.64
CA ALA A 103 -40.70 -9.63 -13.42
C ALA A 103 -41.78 -8.69 -12.83
N LEU A 104 -41.63 -7.38 -13.00
CA LEU A 104 -42.63 -6.37 -12.62
C LEU A 104 -43.85 -6.43 -13.56
N ASP A 105 -43.62 -6.60 -14.86
CA ASP A 105 -44.67 -6.67 -15.87
C ASP A 105 -45.50 -7.94 -15.71
N SER A 106 -44.85 -9.09 -15.49
CA SER A 106 -45.51 -10.38 -15.22
C SER A 106 -46.21 -10.47 -13.85
N GLY A 107 -45.92 -9.52 -12.95
CA GLY A 107 -46.44 -9.52 -11.58
C GLY A 107 -45.77 -10.53 -10.65
N GLN A 108 -44.63 -11.12 -11.06
CA GLN A 108 -43.77 -11.89 -10.18
C GLN A 108 -43.22 -10.99 -9.05
N VAL A 109 -42.83 -9.76 -9.38
CA VAL A 109 -42.44 -8.71 -8.43
C VAL A 109 -43.58 -7.70 -8.33
N ALA A 110 -44.03 -7.41 -7.11
CA ALA A 110 -45.13 -6.45 -6.88
C ALA A 110 -44.66 -4.99 -6.93
N GLY A 111 -43.38 -4.74 -6.68
CA GLY A 111 -42.77 -3.42 -6.77
C GLY A 111 -41.29 -3.45 -6.40
N ALA A 112 -40.56 -2.41 -6.79
CA ALA A 112 -39.15 -2.27 -6.50
C ALA A 112 -38.79 -0.84 -6.07
N ALA A 113 -37.73 -0.69 -5.29
CA ALA A 113 -37.13 0.60 -4.98
C ALA A 113 -35.63 0.57 -5.27
N LEU A 114 -35.14 1.46 -6.13
CA LEU A 114 -33.75 1.52 -6.56
C LEU A 114 -33.18 2.92 -6.34
N ASP A 115 -32.06 3.00 -5.64
CA ASP A 115 -31.28 4.24 -5.50
C ASP A 115 -30.05 4.26 -6.43
N VAL A 116 -29.71 3.11 -7.01
CA VAL A 116 -28.46 2.90 -7.76
C VAL A 116 -28.75 2.11 -9.03
N PHE A 117 -27.99 2.40 -10.10
CA PHE A 117 -28.20 1.85 -11.44
C PHE A 117 -26.90 1.33 -12.04
N GLU A 118 -26.96 0.34 -12.93
CA GLU A 118 -25.77 -0.23 -13.56
C GLU A 118 -24.92 0.83 -14.29
N VAL A 119 -25.59 1.79 -14.94
CA VAL A 119 -24.96 2.93 -15.58
C VAL A 119 -25.41 4.21 -14.88
N GLU A 120 -24.45 4.96 -14.35
CA GLU A 120 -24.66 6.27 -13.73
C GLU A 120 -23.78 7.34 -14.41
N PRO A 121 -24.31 8.56 -14.69
CA PRO A 121 -25.64 9.06 -14.35
C PRO A 121 -26.77 8.38 -15.14
N ALA A 122 -27.78 7.87 -14.44
CA ALA A 122 -28.90 7.12 -15.03
C ALA A 122 -29.92 8.07 -15.67
N LYS A 123 -29.61 8.58 -16.86
CA LYS A 123 -30.51 9.47 -17.62
C LYS A 123 -31.67 8.72 -18.28
N GLU A 124 -31.45 7.46 -18.63
CA GLU A 124 -32.43 6.57 -19.25
C GLU A 124 -32.32 5.20 -18.57
N ASN A 125 -33.46 4.55 -18.35
CA ASN A 125 -33.53 3.20 -17.77
C ASN A 125 -34.87 2.54 -18.10
N ALA A 126 -34.87 1.22 -18.32
CA ALA A 126 -36.10 0.46 -18.61
C ALA A 126 -37.13 0.47 -17.46
N LEU A 127 -36.70 0.77 -16.23
CA LEU A 127 -37.54 0.84 -15.04
C LEU A 127 -38.21 2.21 -14.86
N PHE A 128 -37.74 3.25 -15.55
CA PHE A 128 -38.29 4.61 -15.40
C PHE A 128 -39.71 4.71 -15.96
N GLY A 129 -40.54 5.54 -15.31
CA GLY A 129 -41.95 5.72 -15.66
C GLY A 129 -42.88 4.59 -15.22
N SER A 130 -42.37 3.56 -14.54
CA SER A 130 -43.20 2.49 -13.97
C SER A 130 -43.76 2.92 -12.62
N ASP A 131 -45.09 2.91 -12.46
CA ASP A 131 -45.77 3.19 -11.18
C ASP A 131 -45.45 2.18 -10.06
N LYS A 132 -44.85 1.03 -10.42
CA LYS A 132 -44.42 -0.02 -9.49
C LYS A 132 -43.00 0.17 -8.98
N VAL A 133 -42.28 1.18 -9.46
CA VAL A 133 -40.87 1.40 -9.14
C VAL A 133 -40.67 2.78 -8.52
N VAL A 134 -40.04 2.81 -7.37
CA VAL A 134 -39.53 4.04 -6.75
C VAL A 134 -38.05 4.16 -7.11
N CYS A 135 -37.67 5.27 -7.75
CA CYS A 135 -36.29 5.55 -8.09
C CYS A 135 -35.80 6.81 -7.39
N THR A 136 -34.58 6.77 -6.86
CA THR A 136 -33.86 7.95 -6.37
C THR A 136 -32.46 8.02 -7.00
N PRO A 137 -31.91 9.22 -7.26
CA PRO A 137 -30.66 9.38 -7.99
C PRO A 137 -29.43 9.27 -7.05
N HIS A 138 -29.17 8.08 -6.52
CA HIS A 138 -28.01 7.78 -5.66
C HIS A 138 -27.88 8.70 -4.45
N LEU A 139 -28.98 8.81 -3.68
CA LEU A 139 -29.12 9.68 -2.53
C LEU A 139 -28.77 9.02 -1.19
N GLY A 140 -28.38 7.74 -1.17
CA GLY A 140 -28.17 6.98 0.07
C GLY A 140 -27.20 7.60 1.07
N ALA A 141 -26.24 8.43 0.61
CA ALA A 141 -25.31 9.19 1.46
C ALA A 141 -25.48 10.72 1.35
N ALA A 142 -26.51 11.19 0.64
CA ALA A 142 -26.78 12.60 0.40
C ALA A 142 -27.61 13.23 1.54
N THR A 143 -27.15 13.06 2.78
CA THR A 143 -27.73 13.71 3.96
C THR A 143 -26.71 14.64 4.61
N THR A 144 -27.18 15.70 5.27
CA THR A 144 -26.31 16.66 5.95
C THR A 144 -25.42 15.98 6.98
N GLU A 145 -25.98 15.08 7.79
CA GLU A 145 -25.27 14.37 8.84
C GLU A 145 -24.21 13.42 8.27
N ALA A 146 -24.49 12.76 7.13
CA ALA A 146 -23.51 11.89 6.48
C ALA A 146 -22.35 12.71 5.92
N GLN A 147 -22.63 13.84 5.27
CA GLN A 147 -21.60 14.73 4.73
C GLN A 147 -20.75 15.37 5.84
N GLU A 148 -21.37 15.80 6.94
CA GLU A 148 -20.66 16.32 8.12
C GLU A 148 -19.73 15.28 8.73
N ASN A 149 -20.20 14.05 8.95
CA ASN A 149 -19.38 12.97 9.50
C ASN A 149 -18.19 12.62 8.58
N VAL A 150 -18.41 12.58 7.26
CA VAL A 150 -17.32 12.36 6.29
C VAL A 150 -16.31 13.50 6.34
N ALA A 151 -16.78 14.76 6.38
CA ALA A 151 -15.91 15.92 6.45
C ALA A 151 -15.05 15.93 7.72
N LEU A 152 -15.65 15.64 8.87
CA LEU A 152 -14.95 15.50 10.15
C LEU A 152 -13.92 14.37 10.10
N GLN A 153 -14.32 13.19 9.62
CA GLN A 153 -13.42 12.04 9.52
C GLN A 153 -12.20 12.35 8.66
N VAL A 154 -12.40 12.96 7.48
CA VAL A 154 -11.28 13.33 6.60
C VAL A 154 -10.40 14.41 7.23
N ALA A 155 -10.99 15.41 7.90
CA ALA A 155 -10.23 16.45 8.58
C ALA A 155 -9.38 15.88 9.73
N GLU A 156 -9.92 14.97 10.52
CA GLU A 156 -9.20 14.27 11.59
C GLU A 156 -8.06 13.42 11.02
N GLN A 157 -8.30 12.67 9.94
CA GLN A 157 -7.25 11.89 9.27
C GLN A 157 -6.11 12.75 8.74
N MET A 158 -6.44 13.90 8.14
CA MET A 158 -5.44 14.86 7.68
C MET A 158 -4.64 15.46 8.85
N SER A 159 -5.32 15.82 9.93
CA SER A 159 -4.68 16.33 11.15
C SER A 159 -3.73 15.30 11.77
N ASP A 160 -4.19 14.05 11.94
CA ASP A 160 -3.38 12.97 12.50
C ASP A 160 -2.17 12.64 11.63
N TYR A 161 -2.31 12.67 10.31
CA TYR A 161 -1.19 12.50 9.39
C TYR A 161 -0.18 13.65 9.51
N LEU A 162 -0.63 14.90 9.41
CA LEU A 162 0.25 16.06 9.37
C LEU A 162 0.96 16.31 10.72
N LEU A 163 0.29 16.02 11.84
CA LEU A 163 0.84 16.27 13.17
C LEU A 163 1.58 15.06 13.76
N LYS A 164 1.11 13.83 13.49
CA LYS A 164 1.62 12.61 14.15
C LYS A 164 2.20 11.59 13.17
N GLY A 165 2.01 11.77 11.86
CA GLY A 165 2.41 10.80 10.83
C GLY A 165 1.53 9.55 10.78
N ALA A 166 0.37 9.56 11.44
CA ALA A 166 -0.55 8.42 11.43
C ALA A 166 -1.34 8.38 10.12
N ILE A 167 -1.51 7.19 9.55
CA ILE A 167 -2.19 6.95 8.29
C ILE A 167 -3.29 5.91 8.53
N SER A 168 -4.55 6.30 8.38
CA SER A 168 -5.70 5.41 8.53
C SER A 168 -6.61 5.47 7.31
N ASN A 169 -7.30 4.35 7.03
CA ASN A 169 -8.16 4.16 5.85
C ASN A 169 -7.50 4.58 4.53
N ALA A 170 -6.18 4.40 4.41
CA ALA A 170 -5.50 4.70 3.16
C ALA A 170 -5.92 3.68 2.09
N VAL A 171 -6.34 4.21 0.94
CA VAL A 171 -6.80 3.38 -0.19
C VAL A 171 -5.63 2.71 -0.89
N ASN A 172 -4.48 3.39 -0.92
CA ASN A 172 -3.32 3.06 -1.76
C ASN A 172 -2.00 3.03 -0.98
N PHE A 173 -2.05 3.09 0.34
CA PHE A 173 -0.88 3.10 1.20
C PHE A 173 -1.10 2.22 2.45
N PRO A 174 -0.07 1.59 3.02
CA PRO A 174 -0.23 0.85 4.27
C PRO A 174 -0.68 1.77 5.41
N ASN A 175 -1.63 1.29 6.22
CA ASN A 175 -2.01 2.00 7.43
C ASN A 175 -0.85 2.02 8.44
N ILE A 176 -0.70 3.14 9.15
CA ILE A 176 0.27 3.38 10.21
C ILE A 176 -0.49 3.99 11.39
N THR A 177 -0.54 3.31 12.53
CA THR A 177 -1.20 3.87 13.71
C THR A 177 -0.37 5.00 14.34
N ALA A 178 -1.00 5.86 15.14
CA ALA A 178 -0.30 6.92 15.85
C ALA A 178 0.74 6.39 16.86
N GLU A 179 0.54 5.19 17.39
CA GLU A 179 1.51 4.52 18.28
C GLU A 179 2.71 3.95 17.51
N GLU A 180 2.47 3.43 16.29
CA GLU A 180 3.53 2.91 15.43
C GLU A 180 4.38 4.02 14.79
N ALA A 181 3.78 5.17 14.45
CA ALA A 181 4.44 6.21 13.65
C ALA A 181 5.80 6.66 14.23
N PRO A 182 5.94 6.98 15.54
CA PRO A 182 7.24 7.34 16.12
C PRO A 182 8.27 6.21 16.04
N ARG A 183 7.82 4.95 16.19
CA ARG A 183 8.70 3.77 16.16
C ARG A 183 9.15 3.43 14.74
N LEU A 184 8.28 3.61 13.75
CA LEU A 184 8.57 3.32 12.34
C LEU A 184 9.41 4.40 11.66
N ARG A 185 9.22 5.68 12.05
CA ARG A 185 9.88 6.83 11.42
C ARG A 185 11.39 6.66 11.16
N PRO A 186 12.24 6.26 12.13
CA PRO A 186 13.66 6.11 11.87
C PRO A 186 13.97 4.93 10.92
N TYR A 187 13.16 3.87 10.92
CA TYR A 187 13.32 2.75 10.00
C TYR A 187 12.81 3.04 8.59
N VAL A 188 11.77 3.86 8.44
CA VAL A 188 11.33 4.38 7.14
C VAL A 188 12.45 5.23 6.52
N GLN A 189 13.06 6.11 7.32
CA GLN A 189 14.21 6.91 6.89
C GLN A 189 15.41 6.02 6.53
N LEU A 190 15.71 4.99 7.33
CA LEU A 190 16.74 4.00 7.01
C LEU A 190 16.47 3.31 5.68
N ALA A 191 15.24 2.84 5.45
CA ALA A 191 14.87 2.15 4.24
C ALA A 191 15.00 3.06 3.00
N GLU A 192 14.58 4.31 3.10
CA GLU A 192 14.78 5.33 2.07
C GLU A 192 16.27 5.60 1.81
N HIS A 193 17.08 5.72 2.85
CA HIS A 193 18.53 5.89 2.77
C HIS A 193 19.20 4.71 2.04
N LEU A 194 18.88 3.47 2.43
CA LEU A 194 19.37 2.26 1.77
C LEU A 194 18.95 2.23 0.29
N GLY A 195 17.69 2.57 0.02
CA GLY A 195 17.12 2.65 -1.32
C GLY A 195 17.86 3.65 -2.20
N SER A 196 17.96 4.90 -1.74
CA SER A 196 18.63 5.99 -2.46
C SER A 196 20.10 5.65 -2.74
N PHE A 197 20.80 5.10 -1.74
CA PHE A 197 22.20 4.70 -1.89
C PHE A 197 22.37 3.61 -2.96
N ALA A 198 21.54 2.58 -2.93
CA ALA A 198 21.57 1.50 -3.92
C ALA A 198 21.13 1.97 -5.32
N GLY A 199 20.11 2.83 -5.39
CA GLY A 199 19.57 3.39 -6.63
C GLY A 199 20.61 4.24 -7.38
N GLN A 200 21.27 5.17 -6.70
CA GLN A 200 22.30 6.05 -7.29
C GLN A 200 23.53 5.28 -7.78
N LEU A 201 23.82 4.12 -7.19
CA LEU A 201 24.91 3.25 -7.63
C LEU A 201 24.48 2.24 -8.72
N THR A 202 23.22 2.26 -9.14
CA THR A 202 22.67 1.37 -10.15
C THR A 202 22.64 2.00 -11.53
N GLU A 203 23.36 1.42 -12.48
CA GLU A 203 23.55 1.95 -13.86
C GLU A 203 22.93 1.04 -14.93
N THR A 204 22.27 -0.05 -14.53
CA THR A 204 21.69 -1.07 -15.42
C THR A 204 20.28 -1.44 -14.99
N GLY A 205 19.50 -2.00 -15.92
CA GLY A 205 18.13 -2.45 -15.66
C GLY A 205 18.03 -3.33 -14.40
N ILE A 206 17.09 -2.97 -13.52
CA ILE A 206 16.78 -3.69 -12.29
C ILE A 206 15.85 -4.84 -12.65
N LYS A 207 16.16 -6.05 -12.17
CA LYS A 207 15.30 -7.24 -12.27
C LYS A 207 14.57 -7.52 -10.96
N GLY A 208 15.18 -7.19 -9.83
CA GLY A 208 14.56 -7.42 -8.53
C GLY A 208 15.16 -6.61 -7.40
N ILE A 209 14.32 -6.33 -6.42
CA ILE A 209 14.63 -5.64 -5.17
C ILE A 209 14.20 -6.55 -4.04
N ARG A 210 15.15 -6.97 -3.19
CA ARG A 210 14.86 -7.78 -2.01
C ARG A 210 15.17 -6.98 -0.76
N VAL A 211 14.20 -6.85 0.14
CA VAL A 211 14.36 -6.20 1.44
C VAL A 211 14.29 -7.27 2.53
N GLU A 212 15.38 -7.42 3.26
CA GLU A 212 15.51 -8.35 4.36
C GLU A 212 15.47 -7.60 5.70
N TYR A 213 14.55 -8.00 6.57
CA TYR A 213 14.35 -7.49 7.92
C TYR A 213 14.79 -8.56 8.91
N ALA A 214 15.77 -8.25 9.76
CA ALA A 214 16.31 -9.20 10.72
C ALA A 214 16.30 -8.62 12.14
N GLY A 215 15.89 -9.43 13.12
CA GLY A 215 15.79 -9.02 14.52
C GLY A 215 14.54 -8.19 14.79
N GLN A 216 14.62 -7.24 15.73
CA GLN A 216 13.45 -6.48 16.22
C GLN A 216 12.69 -5.72 15.12
N VAL A 217 13.37 -5.26 14.06
CA VAL A 217 12.71 -4.56 12.93
C VAL A 217 11.74 -5.48 12.16
N ALA A 218 11.94 -6.80 12.20
CA ALA A 218 11.07 -7.76 11.53
C ALA A 218 9.69 -7.91 12.22
N GLU A 219 9.57 -7.48 13.49
CA GLU A 219 8.33 -7.48 14.26
C GLU A 219 7.51 -6.20 14.05
N LEU A 220 8.09 -5.18 13.40
CA LEU A 220 7.41 -3.93 13.06
C LEU A 220 6.54 -4.11 11.80
N ASN A 221 5.67 -3.14 11.55
CA ASN A 221 4.98 -3.03 10.26
C ASN A 221 6.00 -2.73 9.16
N VAL A 222 6.43 -3.76 8.42
CA VAL A 222 7.48 -3.68 7.38
C VAL A 222 6.99 -3.09 6.04
N LYS A 223 5.68 -3.00 5.81
CA LYS A 223 5.15 -2.55 4.51
C LYS A 223 5.55 -1.10 4.16
N PRO A 224 5.46 -0.11 5.08
CA PRO A 224 5.98 1.23 4.84
C PRO A 224 7.49 1.25 4.57
N LEU A 225 8.27 0.40 5.24
CA LEU A 225 9.72 0.31 5.05
C LEU A 225 10.05 -0.21 3.65
N THR A 226 9.35 -1.24 3.18
CA THR A 226 9.55 -1.76 1.82
C THR A 226 9.19 -0.69 0.79
N ALA A 227 8.07 -0.01 0.98
CA ALA A 227 7.65 1.08 0.10
C ALA A 227 8.70 2.20 0.04
N ALA A 228 9.29 2.59 1.18
CA ALA A 228 10.38 3.57 1.26
C ALA A 228 11.64 3.09 0.52
N ALA A 229 12.06 1.84 0.75
CA ALA A 229 13.23 1.26 0.10
C ALA A 229 13.07 1.22 -1.42
N VAL A 230 11.94 0.70 -1.92
CA VAL A 230 11.66 0.63 -3.37
C VAL A 230 11.58 2.04 -3.97
N THR A 231 10.95 2.99 -3.28
CA THR A 231 10.92 4.40 -3.70
C THR A 231 12.34 4.95 -3.84
N GLY A 232 13.19 4.75 -2.82
CA GLY A 232 14.57 5.20 -2.83
C GLY A 232 15.39 4.59 -3.98
N VAL A 233 15.21 3.30 -4.26
CA VAL A 233 15.90 2.64 -5.38
C VAL A 233 15.50 3.23 -6.74
N LEU A 234 14.22 3.52 -6.91
CA LEU A 234 13.66 3.95 -8.20
C LEU A 234 13.78 5.46 -8.45
N ARG A 235 13.83 6.28 -7.40
CA ARG A 235 13.85 7.76 -7.51
C ARG A 235 14.99 8.31 -8.38
N PRO A 236 16.24 7.80 -8.34
CA PRO A 236 17.30 8.27 -9.24
C PRO A 236 17.07 7.92 -10.71
N LEU A 237 16.19 6.96 -11.00
CA LEU A 237 15.94 6.43 -12.34
C LEU A 237 14.65 6.97 -12.97
N LEU A 238 13.72 7.48 -12.15
CA LEU A 238 12.37 7.83 -12.53
C LEU A 238 11.93 9.14 -11.86
N SER A 239 11.36 10.06 -12.64
CA SER A 239 10.67 11.22 -12.08
C SER A 239 9.36 10.78 -11.40
N ASP A 240 8.94 11.51 -10.37
CA ASP A 240 7.61 11.40 -9.73
C ASP A 240 7.32 10.07 -8.99
N VAL A 241 8.36 9.30 -8.65
CA VAL A 241 8.19 8.11 -7.78
C VAL A 241 8.01 8.50 -6.32
N ASN A 242 6.97 7.96 -5.70
CA ASN A 242 6.69 8.09 -4.29
C ASN A 242 6.30 6.73 -3.69
N MET A 243 6.09 6.68 -2.38
CA MET A 243 5.83 5.42 -1.67
C MET A 243 4.50 4.76 -2.03
N VAL A 244 3.56 5.48 -2.65
CA VAL A 244 2.32 4.93 -3.19
C VAL A 244 2.56 4.32 -4.58
N SER A 245 3.26 5.03 -5.46
CA SER A 245 3.46 4.61 -6.85
C SER A 245 4.56 3.56 -7.02
N ALA A 246 5.54 3.51 -6.11
CA ALA A 246 6.74 2.69 -6.24
C ALA A 246 6.46 1.20 -6.48
N GLY A 247 5.51 0.60 -5.73
CA GLY A 247 5.16 -0.81 -5.90
C GLY A 247 4.49 -1.12 -7.24
N ILE A 248 3.62 -0.21 -7.71
CA ILE A 248 2.93 -0.35 -9.00
C ILE A 248 3.93 -0.21 -10.15
N LEU A 249 4.77 0.83 -10.10
CA LEU A 249 5.81 1.08 -11.11
C LEU A 249 6.84 -0.04 -11.17
N ALA A 250 7.23 -0.62 -10.04
CA ALA A 250 8.10 -1.78 -9.99
C ALA A 250 7.46 -2.96 -10.75
N LYS A 251 6.18 -3.27 -10.47
CA LYS A 251 5.45 -4.36 -11.13
C LYS A 251 5.28 -4.13 -12.63
N GLU A 252 4.90 -2.94 -13.06
CA GLU A 252 4.74 -2.58 -14.48
C GLU A 252 6.05 -2.72 -15.27
N ARG A 253 7.19 -2.49 -14.60
CA ARG A 253 8.53 -2.66 -15.18
C ARG A 253 9.10 -4.07 -15.03
N GLY A 254 8.31 -5.02 -14.51
CA GLY A 254 8.74 -6.41 -14.31
C GLY A 254 9.80 -6.58 -13.20
N ILE A 255 9.92 -5.61 -12.29
CA ILE A 255 10.84 -5.67 -11.15
C ILE A 255 10.18 -6.51 -10.05
N THR A 256 10.77 -7.64 -9.70
CA THR A 256 10.31 -8.46 -8.58
C THR A 256 10.69 -7.80 -7.25
N VAL A 257 9.70 -7.52 -6.40
CA VAL A 257 9.94 -7.02 -5.03
C VAL A 257 9.72 -8.17 -4.05
N GLU A 258 10.74 -8.50 -3.27
CA GLU A 258 10.72 -9.56 -2.27
C GLU A 258 10.91 -8.97 -0.87
N GLU A 259 10.01 -9.34 0.05
CA GLU A 259 10.15 -9.05 1.48
C GLU A 259 10.58 -10.34 2.20
N VAL A 260 11.63 -10.27 2.99
CA VAL A 260 12.12 -11.40 3.79
C VAL A 260 12.26 -10.98 5.23
N SER A 261 11.49 -11.62 6.11
CA SER A 261 11.65 -11.45 7.56
C SER A 261 12.39 -12.65 8.15
N ARG A 262 13.36 -12.39 9.02
CA ARG A 262 14.12 -13.41 9.73
C ARG A 262 14.15 -13.14 11.23
N SER A 263 14.00 -14.22 12.01
CA SER A 263 14.41 -14.22 13.41
C SER A 263 15.92 -14.00 13.51
N GLN A 264 16.37 -13.44 14.63
CA GLN A 264 17.75 -13.03 14.88
C GLN A 264 18.81 -14.07 14.45
N GLU A 265 19.78 -13.66 13.63
CA GLU A 265 21.03 -14.38 13.34
C GLU A 265 22.18 -13.36 13.14
N GLY A 266 23.25 -13.42 13.96
CA GLY A 266 24.49 -12.65 13.76
C GLY A 266 24.84 -11.60 14.84
N ALA A 267 25.82 -10.74 14.53
CA ALA A 267 26.47 -9.81 15.47
C ALA A 267 25.71 -8.50 15.76
N PHE A 268 24.71 -8.15 14.95
CA PHE A 268 23.87 -6.96 15.16
C PHE A 268 22.48 -7.35 15.67
N GLU A 269 21.95 -6.63 16.66
CA GLU A 269 20.66 -6.93 17.29
C GLU A 269 19.45 -6.77 16.34
N SER A 270 19.54 -5.85 15.37
CA SER A 270 18.48 -5.57 14.39
C SER A 270 19.09 -4.91 13.14
N TYR A 271 18.71 -5.33 11.93
CA TYR A 271 19.16 -4.67 10.69
C TYR A 271 18.16 -4.79 9.55
N VAL A 272 18.24 -3.86 8.60
CA VAL A 272 17.57 -3.91 7.29
C VAL A 272 18.62 -4.06 6.21
N ARG A 273 18.48 -5.07 5.35
CA ARG A 273 19.36 -5.30 4.20
C ARG A 273 18.58 -5.19 2.91
N LEU A 274 18.96 -4.24 2.08
CA LEU A 274 18.43 -4.07 0.74
C LEU A 274 19.38 -4.73 -0.27
N THR A 275 18.84 -5.56 -1.16
CA THR A 275 19.57 -6.19 -2.24
C THR A 275 18.95 -5.86 -3.59
N VAL A 276 19.71 -5.18 -4.44
CA VAL A 276 19.31 -4.87 -5.82
C VAL A 276 19.97 -5.87 -6.76
N THR A 277 19.14 -6.55 -7.56
CA THR A 277 19.56 -7.47 -8.61
C THR A 277 19.33 -6.82 -9.96
N THR A 278 20.39 -6.72 -10.74
CA THR A 278 20.36 -6.18 -12.10
C THR A 278 20.69 -7.26 -13.12
N GLU A 279 20.72 -6.91 -14.40
CA GLU A 279 21.23 -7.80 -15.45
C GLU A 279 22.67 -8.24 -15.26
N LYS A 280 23.53 -7.40 -14.66
CA LYS A 280 24.98 -7.63 -14.61
C LYS A 280 25.49 -8.05 -13.24
N TYR A 281 24.82 -7.63 -12.17
CA TYR A 281 25.31 -7.84 -10.81
C TYR A 281 24.19 -7.85 -9.78
N ARG A 282 24.53 -8.42 -8.61
CA ARG A 282 23.76 -8.33 -7.38
C ARG A 282 24.55 -7.55 -6.34
N ARG A 283 23.93 -6.58 -5.68
CA ARG A 283 24.57 -5.78 -4.62
C ARG A 283 23.65 -5.62 -3.43
N SER A 284 24.22 -5.74 -2.24
CA SER A 284 23.55 -5.50 -0.98
C SER A 284 24.08 -4.26 -0.29
N VAL A 285 23.21 -3.57 0.43
CA VAL A 285 23.54 -2.56 1.43
C VAL A 285 22.70 -2.85 2.67
N ALA A 286 23.31 -2.79 3.84
CA ALA A 286 22.61 -3.02 5.10
C ALA A 286 22.84 -1.86 6.06
N GLY A 287 21.84 -1.59 6.88
CA GLY A 287 21.89 -0.55 7.90
C GLY A 287 21.02 -0.89 9.10
N THR A 288 21.16 -0.09 10.13
CA THR A 288 20.39 -0.21 11.37
C THR A 288 20.06 1.17 11.93
N VAL A 289 19.15 1.21 12.90
CA VAL A 289 18.83 2.40 13.68
C VAL A 289 19.50 2.22 15.04
N PHE A 290 20.42 3.12 15.38
CA PHE A 290 21.14 3.06 16.65
C PHE A 290 20.28 3.58 17.81
N SER A 291 20.76 3.43 19.04
CA SER A 291 20.06 3.86 20.26
C SER A 291 19.78 5.38 20.32
N ASP A 292 20.49 6.18 19.52
CA ASP A 292 20.23 7.61 19.33
C ASP A 292 19.10 7.90 18.32
N GLY A 293 18.46 6.85 17.78
CA GLY A 293 17.38 6.95 16.81
C GLY A 293 17.83 7.29 15.39
N ARG A 294 19.15 7.40 15.14
CA ARG A 294 19.66 7.77 13.80
C ARG A 294 19.95 6.54 12.94
N PRO A 295 19.57 6.58 11.64
CA PRO A 295 19.87 5.51 10.72
C PRO A 295 21.34 5.56 10.27
N ARG A 296 22.04 4.43 10.32
CA ARG A 296 23.40 4.28 9.78
C ARG A 296 23.49 3.09 8.85
N ILE A 297 24.27 3.23 7.78
CA ILE A 297 24.67 2.10 6.95
C ILE A 297 25.81 1.39 7.68
N ILE A 298 25.72 0.07 7.82
CA ILE A 298 26.69 -0.77 8.54
C ILE A 298 27.42 -1.75 7.61
N GLN A 299 26.92 -1.92 6.38
CA GLN A 299 27.52 -2.82 5.41
C GLN A 299 27.23 -2.39 3.97
N VAL A 300 28.25 -2.43 3.12
CA VAL A 300 28.10 -2.29 1.67
C VAL A 300 28.75 -3.50 1.00
N ARG A 301 27.98 -4.22 0.18
CA ARG A 301 28.34 -5.57 -0.32
C ARG A 301 28.62 -6.52 0.85
N ASN A 302 29.88 -6.94 0.98
CA ASN A 302 30.39 -7.82 2.04
C ASN A 302 31.41 -7.09 2.94
N ILE A 303 31.50 -5.76 2.82
CA ILE A 303 32.45 -4.95 3.58
C ILE A 303 31.70 -4.26 4.71
N GLU A 304 32.12 -4.51 5.94
CA GLU A 304 31.62 -3.84 7.14
C GLU A 304 32.17 -2.42 7.20
N MET A 305 31.26 -1.46 7.38
CA MET A 305 31.60 -0.04 7.51
C MET A 305 30.40 0.72 8.06
N GLU A 306 30.65 1.66 8.98
CA GLU A 306 29.60 2.43 9.63
C GLU A 306 29.62 3.89 9.17
N PHE A 307 28.52 4.39 8.62
CA PHE A 307 28.41 5.81 8.24
C PHE A 307 26.96 6.31 8.15
N GLU A 308 26.81 7.62 8.35
CA GLU A 308 25.58 8.37 8.10
C GLU A 308 25.58 8.93 6.68
N LEU A 309 24.39 9.06 6.08
CA LEU A 309 24.26 9.73 4.78
C LEU A 309 24.28 11.25 4.96
N SER A 310 24.86 11.94 3.99
CA SER A 310 25.02 13.41 4.01
C SER A 310 24.77 13.98 2.62
N PRO A 311 24.41 15.28 2.50
CA PRO A 311 24.05 15.88 1.21
C PRO A 311 25.10 15.74 0.11
N HIS A 312 26.38 15.71 0.48
CA HIS A 312 27.50 15.56 -0.44
C HIS A 312 28.40 14.40 -0.03
N MET A 313 28.34 13.32 -0.80
CA MET A 313 29.18 12.15 -0.56
C MET A 313 29.87 11.69 -1.83
N LEU A 314 31.07 11.13 -1.66
CA LEU A 314 31.86 10.52 -2.72
C LEU A 314 32.05 9.04 -2.41
N PHE A 315 31.45 8.18 -3.25
CA PHE A 315 31.64 6.74 -3.21
C PHE A 315 32.76 6.34 -4.16
N ILE A 316 33.75 5.59 -3.66
CA ILE A 316 34.87 5.08 -4.44
C ILE A 316 35.04 3.59 -4.16
N ARG A 317 35.20 2.80 -5.21
CA ARG A 317 35.68 1.43 -5.14
C ARG A 317 37.09 1.38 -5.72
N ASN A 318 38.02 0.81 -4.98
CA ASN A 318 39.43 0.73 -5.37
C ASN A 318 40.07 -0.59 -4.91
N ALA A 319 41.23 -0.92 -5.46
CA ALA A 319 42.11 -1.93 -4.89
C ALA A 319 42.82 -1.36 -3.65
N ASP A 320 42.94 -2.14 -2.58
CA ASP A 320 43.65 -1.77 -1.35
C ASP A 320 45.18 -1.74 -1.59
N LYS A 321 45.68 -0.60 -2.06
CA LYS A 321 47.11 -0.38 -2.37
C LYS A 321 47.63 0.92 -1.73
N PRO A 322 48.92 0.96 -1.33
CA PRO A 322 49.53 2.17 -0.79
C PRO A 322 49.38 3.41 -1.68
N GLY A 323 49.20 4.56 -1.04
CA GLY A 323 49.12 5.88 -1.68
C GLY A 323 47.74 6.31 -2.16
N PHE A 324 46.71 5.46 -2.07
CA PHE A 324 45.33 5.85 -2.43
C PHE A 324 44.82 7.03 -1.59
N ILE A 325 44.87 6.92 -0.25
CA ILE A 325 44.36 7.94 0.68
C ILE A 325 45.05 9.28 0.46
N GLY A 326 46.39 9.28 0.35
CA GLY A 326 47.17 10.50 0.12
C GLY A 326 46.80 11.19 -1.19
N ARG A 327 46.71 10.44 -2.30
CA ARG A 327 46.32 10.99 -3.61
C ARG A 327 44.91 11.58 -3.60
N LEU A 328 43.95 10.89 -2.96
CA LEU A 328 42.59 11.37 -2.83
C LEU A 328 42.52 12.67 -2.01
N GLY A 329 43.20 12.69 -0.86
CA GLY A 329 43.28 13.89 -0.01
C GLY A 329 43.92 15.08 -0.72
N SER A 330 45.01 14.87 -1.47
CA SER A 330 45.63 15.93 -2.27
C SER A 330 44.69 16.48 -3.35
N ILE A 331 44.01 15.62 -4.10
CA ILE A 331 43.08 16.06 -5.16
C ILE A 331 41.94 16.90 -4.58
N LEU A 332 41.36 16.48 -3.45
CA LEU A 332 40.28 17.21 -2.80
C LEU A 332 40.78 18.52 -2.18
N GLY A 333 41.92 18.50 -1.50
CA GLY A 333 42.53 19.69 -0.89
C GLY A 333 42.98 20.74 -1.91
N GLU A 334 43.57 20.34 -3.03
CA GLU A 334 43.93 21.23 -4.14
C GLU A 334 42.69 21.87 -4.79
N ALA A 335 41.55 21.18 -4.74
CA ALA A 335 40.28 21.72 -5.19
C ALA A 335 39.57 22.58 -4.12
N GLY A 336 40.16 22.74 -2.93
CA GLY A 336 39.58 23.50 -1.82
C GLY A 336 38.47 22.78 -1.06
N ILE A 337 38.27 21.47 -1.29
CA ILE A 337 37.12 20.71 -0.79
C ILE A 337 37.47 20.03 0.52
N ASN A 338 36.77 20.39 1.59
CA ASN A 338 36.97 19.80 2.91
C ASN A 338 36.33 18.40 3.03
N ILE A 339 36.97 17.53 3.82
CA ILE A 339 36.50 16.18 4.13
C ILE A 339 35.95 16.17 5.56
N ALA A 340 34.64 16.02 5.71
CA ALA A 340 34.00 15.94 7.02
C ALA A 340 34.17 14.56 7.66
N THR A 341 34.01 13.48 6.87
CA THR A 341 34.23 12.11 7.34
C THR A 341 34.90 11.28 6.26
N PHE A 342 35.71 10.29 6.67
CA PHE A 342 36.41 9.39 5.78
C PHE A 342 36.26 7.94 6.27
N ASN A 343 35.47 7.15 5.54
CA ASN A 343 35.22 5.75 5.86
C ASN A 343 35.88 4.85 4.81
N LEU A 344 36.73 3.94 5.26
CA LEU A 344 37.41 2.97 4.39
C LEU A 344 37.21 1.56 4.95
N GLY A 345 36.53 0.72 4.18
CA GLY A 345 36.40 -0.70 4.44
C GLY A 345 37.08 -1.52 3.35
N ARG A 346 37.59 -2.71 3.70
CA ARG A 346 38.19 -3.66 2.76
C ARG A 346 37.69 -5.07 3.02
N GLU A 347 37.58 -5.87 1.97
CA GLU A 347 37.18 -7.28 2.09
C GLU A 347 38.31 -8.11 2.73
N LYS A 348 39.55 -7.90 2.27
CA LYS A 348 40.76 -8.52 2.80
C LYS A 348 41.98 -7.65 2.45
N PRO A 349 43.13 -7.80 3.14
CA PRO A 349 44.35 -7.09 2.79
C PRO A 349 44.72 -7.27 1.30
N GLY A 350 44.91 -6.16 0.58
CA GLY A 350 45.24 -6.17 -0.86
C GLY A 350 44.07 -6.49 -1.80
N GLY A 351 42.86 -6.67 -1.27
CA GLY A 351 41.64 -6.97 -2.03
C GLY A 351 40.86 -5.73 -2.48
N ASP A 352 39.57 -5.93 -2.73
CA ASP A 352 38.60 -4.85 -3.00
C ASP A 352 38.40 -3.99 -1.73
N ALA A 353 38.42 -2.68 -1.90
CA ALA A 353 38.11 -1.68 -0.88
C ALA A 353 36.98 -0.75 -1.34
N ILE A 354 36.24 -0.24 -0.37
CA ILE A 354 35.24 0.81 -0.54
C ILE A 354 35.65 1.98 0.35
N CYS A 355 35.77 3.15 -0.27
CA CYS A 355 35.97 4.42 0.40
C CYS A 355 34.71 5.28 0.22
N LEU A 356 34.21 5.79 1.32
CA LEU A 356 33.09 6.72 1.37
C LEU A 356 33.53 7.97 2.12
N VAL A 357 33.38 9.10 1.46
CA VAL A 357 33.83 10.40 1.99
C VAL A 357 32.64 11.33 2.05
N THR A 358 32.39 11.92 3.22
CA THR A 358 31.47 13.06 3.34
C THR A 358 32.25 14.34 3.08
N LEU A 359 31.69 15.19 2.24
CA LEU A 359 32.30 16.45 1.82
C LEU A 359 31.41 17.61 2.27
N ASP A 360 32.01 18.76 2.54
CA ASP A 360 31.23 19.96 2.92
C ASP A 360 30.50 20.57 1.72
N GLU A 361 30.97 20.28 0.50
CA GLU A 361 30.43 20.80 -0.75
C GLU A 361 30.46 19.75 -1.88
N ALA A 362 29.65 19.98 -2.91
CA ALA A 362 29.59 19.11 -4.07
C ALA A 362 30.84 19.25 -4.95
N ILE A 363 31.41 18.13 -5.40
CA ILE A 363 32.55 18.15 -6.34
C ILE A 363 32.09 18.37 -7.78
N CYS A 364 32.83 19.18 -8.53
CA CYS A 364 32.64 19.36 -9.96
C CYS A 364 33.13 18.14 -10.78
N ASP A 365 32.77 18.11 -12.06
CA ASP A 365 33.15 17.00 -12.95
C ASP A 365 34.67 16.85 -13.11
N GLU A 366 35.40 17.96 -13.12
CA GLU A 366 36.87 17.94 -13.24
C GLU A 366 37.54 17.21 -12.07
N VAL A 367 37.08 17.47 -10.84
CA VAL A 367 37.58 16.79 -9.64
C VAL A 367 37.22 15.30 -9.68
N LEU A 368 36.00 14.96 -10.10
CA LEU A 368 35.59 13.56 -10.22
C LEU A 368 36.42 12.80 -11.26
N VAL A 369 36.79 13.44 -12.39
CA VAL A 369 37.68 12.86 -13.40
C VAL A 369 39.07 12.59 -12.80
N LYS A 370 39.64 13.53 -12.03
CA LYS A 370 40.92 13.34 -11.34
C LYS A 370 40.86 12.17 -10.34
N VAL A 371 39.77 12.06 -9.57
CA VAL A 371 39.57 10.94 -8.63
C VAL A 371 39.51 9.60 -9.37
N ARG A 372 38.80 9.53 -10.51
CA ARG A 372 38.72 8.31 -11.34
C ARG A 372 40.07 7.91 -11.94
N ALA A 373 40.98 8.87 -12.14
CA ALA A 373 42.32 8.62 -12.67
C ALA A 373 43.32 8.11 -11.61
N ILE A 374 42.97 8.08 -10.32
CA ILE A 374 43.85 7.56 -9.27
C ILE A 374 44.15 6.07 -9.55
N PRO A 375 45.44 5.65 -9.59
CA PRO A 375 45.79 4.26 -9.84
C PRO A 375 45.12 3.30 -8.84
N GLY A 376 44.39 2.32 -9.38
CA GLY A 376 43.67 1.32 -8.60
C GLY A 376 42.21 1.66 -8.30
N VAL A 377 41.71 2.85 -8.67
CA VAL A 377 40.28 3.16 -8.61
C VAL A 377 39.55 2.42 -9.72
N VAL A 378 38.52 1.68 -9.34
CA VAL A 378 37.64 0.91 -10.23
C VAL A 378 36.37 1.71 -10.56
N ARG A 379 35.87 2.48 -9.59
CA ARG A 379 34.63 3.25 -9.74
C ARG A 379 34.64 4.44 -8.77
N ALA A 380 34.15 5.58 -9.23
CA ALA A 380 33.85 6.73 -8.36
C ALA A 380 32.54 7.41 -8.79
N ASN A 381 31.64 7.64 -7.83
CA ASN A 381 30.34 8.28 -8.03
C ASN A 381 30.11 9.34 -6.96
N ARG A 382 29.56 10.48 -7.39
CA ARG A 382 28.92 11.42 -6.48
C ARG A 382 27.61 10.82 -6.00
N LEU A 383 27.32 10.98 -4.72
CA LEU A 383 26.06 10.64 -4.11
C LEU A 383 25.48 11.89 -3.45
N ALA A 384 24.17 12.05 -3.56
CA ALA A 384 23.41 13.14 -2.96
C ALA A 384 22.13 12.59 -2.33
N PHE A 385 21.77 13.06 -1.13
CA PHE A 385 20.69 12.50 -0.33
C PHE A 385 19.70 13.57 0.12
#